data_AF-A0A0C2GQM0-F1
#
_entry.id   AF-A0A0C2GQM0-F1
#
_cell.length_a   1.000
_cell.length_b   1.000
_cell.length_c   1.000
_cell.angle_alpha   90.00
_cell.angle_beta   90.00
_cell.angle_gamma   90.00
#
_symmetry.space_group_name_H-M   'P 1'
#
loop_
_entity.id
_entity.type
_entity.pdbx_description
1 polymer ?
#
loop_
_entity_poly.entity_id
_entity_poly.type
_entity_poly.pdbx_seq_one_letter_code
_entity_poly.pdbx_strand_id
1 'polypeptide(L)'
;MWNMIVDFHMVRDLILSVGSANITAVIISVAGILFLDLGRTYINPRVKRFSPIPPPLELILVIIGVILSVTLDLHERYHIAIVNTIPRGFPMPSIPNTSLVPHLIPDGIAIAVICYMFVMSMGKLFAKKHKYKTDATQEFYAVGVMSIASSFFPVYPVGASLSRSSVCEMSGANTQLYTIFSSTLLLTVILVLGPFLEPLPMCILACIVIVSLKALFLQVRELPRPKFTPTHVDEIPPQHVPEGVVVLKFESPLHFANVTLFTDKVADLIASSNAEDFSSPPDCELGPVPKDIESSPQKPGLTNCNMP
;
A
#
# COMPACT_ATOMS: atom_id res chain seq x y z
N MET A 1 3.68 7.21 -21.10
CA MET A 1 4.84 7.26 -22.02
C MET A 1 5.77 8.43 -21.70
N TRP A 2 5.25 9.66 -21.51
CA TRP A 2 6.07 10.84 -21.18
C TRP A 2 6.83 10.71 -19.84
N ASN A 3 6.18 10.24 -18.76
CA ASN A 3 6.84 10.04 -17.47
C ASN A 3 7.99 9.02 -17.53
N MET A 4 7.83 7.94 -18.31
CA MET A 4 8.87 6.91 -18.46
C MET A 4 10.13 7.45 -19.17
N ILE A 5 9.97 8.44 -20.06
CA ILE A 5 11.08 9.10 -20.75
C ILE A 5 11.80 10.05 -19.77
N VAL A 6 11.06 10.79 -18.96
CA VAL A 6 11.62 11.66 -17.91
C VAL A 6 12.41 10.85 -16.89
N ASP A 7 11.88 9.72 -16.44
CA ASP A 7 12.57 8.81 -15.52
C ASP A 7 13.89 8.30 -16.13
N PHE A 8 13.87 7.93 -17.41
CA PHE A 8 15.07 7.48 -18.13
C PHE A 8 16.13 8.59 -18.23
N HIS A 9 15.73 9.82 -18.55
CA HIS A 9 16.64 10.96 -18.58
C HIS A 9 17.24 11.24 -17.21
N MET A 10 16.43 11.23 -16.14
CA MET A 10 16.92 11.44 -14.78
C MET A 10 17.96 10.38 -14.37
N VAL A 11 17.70 9.09 -14.65
CA VAL A 11 18.64 8.01 -14.35
C VAL A 11 19.93 8.14 -15.17
N ARG A 12 19.81 8.45 -16.46
CA ARG A 12 20.97 8.67 -17.34
C ARG A 12 21.83 9.83 -16.83
N ASP A 13 21.21 10.97 -16.52
CA ASP A 13 21.90 12.17 -16.09
C ASP A 13 22.56 11.96 -14.71
N LEU A 14 21.92 11.17 -13.83
CA LEU A 14 22.52 10.71 -12.57
C LEU A 14 23.78 9.86 -12.82
N ILE A 15 23.71 8.85 -13.69
CA ILE A 15 24.84 7.95 -14.01
C ILE A 15 26.02 8.74 -14.57
N LEU A 16 25.76 9.68 -15.48
CA LEU A 16 26.79 10.52 -16.07
C LEU A 16 27.42 11.47 -15.04
N SER A 17 26.65 11.92 -14.05
CA SER A 17 27.11 12.87 -13.01
C SER A 17 27.76 12.20 -11.80
N VAL A 18 27.84 10.86 -11.74
CA VAL A 18 28.48 10.12 -10.63
C VAL A 18 29.95 10.54 -10.46
N GLY A 19 30.67 10.82 -11.55
CA GLY A 19 32.08 11.21 -11.49
C GLY A 19 32.34 12.57 -10.81
N SER A 20 31.33 13.44 -10.76
CA SER A 20 31.40 14.75 -10.11
C SER A 20 30.86 14.74 -8.67
N ALA A 21 30.56 13.57 -8.11
CA ALA A 21 30.00 13.46 -6.77
C ALA A 21 30.99 13.93 -5.69
N ASN A 22 30.47 14.67 -4.71
CA ASN A 22 31.25 15.08 -3.55
C ASN A 22 31.55 13.88 -2.64
N ILE A 23 32.82 13.50 -2.56
CA ILE A 23 33.27 12.30 -1.84
C ILE A 23 32.93 12.41 -0.34
N THR A 24 33.08 13.58 0.27
CA THR A 24 32.76 13.79 1.69
C THR A 24 31.27 13.56 1.96
N ALA A 25 30.40 14.04 1.07
CA ALA A 25 28.97 13.78 1.16
C ALA A 25 28.65 12.28 1.07
N VAL A 26 29.31 11.56 0.16
CA VAL A 26 29.15 10.10 0.02
C VAL A 26 29.58 9.38 1.29
N ILE A 27 30.72 9.74 1.88
CA ILE A 27 31.22 9.12 3.13
C ILE A 27 30.22 9.36 4.27
N ILE A 28 29.76 10.60 4.46
CA ILE A 28 28.77 10.94 5.49
C ILE A 28 27.47 10.16 5.27
N SER A 29 27.02 10.03 4.02
CA SER A 29 25.82 9.27 3.68
C SER A 29 25.96 7.78 3.97
N VAL A 30 27.08 7.16 3.58
CA VAL A 30 27.34 5.75 3.86
C VAL A 30 27.41 5.51 5.37
N ALA A 31 28.11 6.38 6.11
CA ALA A 31 28.18 6.31 7.56
C ALA A 31 26.80 6.48 8.22
N GLY A 32 25.97 7.41 7.73
CA GLY A 32 24.61 7.64 8.23
C GLY A 32 23.67 6.47 7.97
N ILE A 33 23.73 5.86 6.78
CA ILE A 33 22.95 4.66 6.45
C ILE A 33 23.38 3.48 7.33
N LEU A 34 24.70 3.25 7.46
CA LEU A 34 25.23 2.21 8.33
C LEU A 34 24.81 2.44 9.78
N PHE A 35 24.90 3.67 10.29
CA PHE A 35 24.46 4.01 11.63
C PHE A 35 22.98 3.66 11.87
N LEU A 36 22.09 4.02 10.94
CA LEU A 36 20.67 3.69 11.07
C LEU A 36 20.39 2.19 10.96
N ASP A 37 21.06 1.50 10.04
CA ASP A 37 20.85 0.05 9.82
C ASP A 37 21.39 -0.78 11.00
N LEU A 38 22.62 -0.47 11.46
CA LEU A 38 23.19 -1.08 12.65
C LEU A 38 22.39 -0.69 13.90
N GLY A 39 21.96 0.56 14.01
CA GLY A 39 21.11 1.02 15.11
C GLY A 39 19.81 0.21 15.18
N ARG A 40 19.12 0.04 14.05
CA ARG A 40 17.90 -0.77 14.00
C ARG A 40 18.17 -2.25 14.28
N THR A 41 19.29 -2.79 13.83
CA THR A 41 19.61 -4.22 13.98
C THR A 41 20.10 -4.58 15.37
N TYR A 42 20.93 -3.74 15.99
CA TYR A 42 21.57 -4.03 17.29
C TYR A 42 20.91 -3.30 18.46
N ILE A 43 20.55 -2.02 18.30
CA ILE A 43 20.00 -1.21 19.40
C ILE A 43 18.54 -1.57 19.63
N ASN A 44 17.73 -1.66 18.56
CA ASN A 44 16.29 -1.94 18.70
C ASN A 44 15.97 -3.23 19.49
N PRO A 45 16.56 -4.41 19.21
CA PRO A 45 16.25 -5.63 19.98
C PRO A 45 16.76 -5.54 21.43
N ARG A 46 17.86 -4.83 21.69
CA ARG A 46 18.36 -4.65 23.06
C ARG A 46 17.50 -3.69 23.86
N VAL A 47 17.08 -2.58 23.27
CA VAL A 47 16.19 -1.60 23.91
C VAL A 47 14.81 -2.20 24.13
N LYS A 48 14.31 -3.04 23.20
CA LYS A 48 13.05 -3.79 23.38
C LYS A 48 13.03 -4.65 24.64
N ARG A 49 14.19 -5.06 25.17
CA ARG A 49 14.29 -5.80 26.43
C ARG A 49 14.01 -4.92 27.66
N PHE A 50 14.23 -3.62 27.55
CA PHE A 50 14.09 -2.65 28.64
C PHE A 50 12.85 -1.76 28.52
N SER A 51 12.45 -1.40 27.30
CA SER A 51 11.28 -0.57 27.03
C SER A 51 10.56 -1.02 25.74
N PRO A 52 9.22 -1.03 25.70
CA PRO A 52 8.45 -1.40 24.51
C PRO A 52 8.49 -0.34 23.39
N ILE A 53 8.99 0.87 23.67
CA ILE A 53 9.01 2.00 22.74
C ILE A 53 10.32 1.97 21.92
N PRO A 54 10.27 2.00 20.57
CA PRO A 54 11.46 2.00 19.75
C PRO A 54 12.25 3.31 19.93
N PRO A 55 13.60 3.26 19.96
CA PRO A 55 14.42 4.46 20.13
C PRO A 55 14.37 5.36 18.87
N PRO A 56 14.34 6.70 19.03
CA PRO A 56 14.28 7.64 17.91
C PRO A 56 15.66 7.82 17.26
N LEU A 57 16.13 6.78 16.56
CA LEU A 57 17.46 6.75 15.92
C LEU A 57 17.62 7.83 14.85
N GLU A 58 16.55 8.15 14.13
CA GLU A 58 16.53 9.21 13.11
C GLU A 58 16.83 10.59 13.72
N LEU A 59 16.26 10.87 14.90
CA LEU A 59 16.51 12.12 15.62
C LEU A 59 17.97 12.22 16.08
N ILE A 60 18.52 11.13 16.60
CA ILE A 60 19.92 11.08 17.04
C ILE A 60 20.86 11.34 15.86
N LEU A 61 20.58 10.74 14.69
CA LEU A 61 21.37 10.99 13.49
C LEU A 61 21.31 12.45 13.05
N VAL A 62 20.13 13.09 13.11
CA VAL A 62 19.98 14.53 12.80
C VAL A 62 20.82 15.39 13.75
N ILE A 63 20.78 15.10 15.05
CA ILE A 63 21.57 15.85 16.05
C ILE A 63 23.06 15.70 15.78
N ILE A 64 23.55 14.47 15.55
CA ILE A 64 24.95 14.21 15.19
C ILE A 64 25.31 14.96 13.90
N GLY A 65 24.41 14.95 12.91
CA GLY A 65 24.57 15.64 11.65
C GLY A 65 24.76 17.15 11.79
N VAL A 66 23.93 17.79 12.62
CA VAL A 66 24.05 19.21 12.94
C VAL A 66 25.37 19.50 13.64
N ILE A 67 25.74 18.71 14.66
CA ILE A 67 27.00 18.89 15.40
C ILE A 67 28.21 18.76 14.46
N LEU A 68 28.24 17.72 13.62
CA LEU A 68 29.31 17.54 12.64
C LEU A 68 29.36 18.67 11.61
N SER A 69 28.20 19.17 11.17
CA SER A 69 28.13 20.28 10.23
C SER A 69 28.73 21.57 10.78
N VAL A 70 28.43 21.90 12.03
CA VAL A 70 28.93 23.10 12.72
C VAL A 70 30.40 22.95 13.12
N THR A 71 30.83 21.77 13.55
CA THR A 71 32.22 21.56 14.00
C THR A 71 33.24 21.44 12.87
N LEU A 72 32.81 20.94 11.71
CA LEU A 72 33.67 20.72 10.54
C LEU A 72 33.47 21.75 9.43
N ASP A 73 32.56 22.72 9.62
CA ASP A 73 32.15 23.70 8.62
C ASP A 73 31.87 23.06 7.25
N LEU A 74 30.99 22.05 7.23
CA LEU A 74 30.75 21.19 6.06
C LEU A 74 30.31 21.97 4.80
N HIS A 75 29.60 23.08 4.98
CA HIS A 75 29.15 23.93 3.88
C HIS A 75 30.32 24.68 3.22
N GLU A 76 31.09 25.43 4.02
CA GLU A 76 32.17 26.29 3.50
C GLU A 76 33.38 25.49 3.03
N ARG A 77 33.80 24.47 3.79
CA ARG A 77 35.03 23.71 3.50
C ARG A 77 34.84 22.62 2.45
N TYR A 78 33.67 22.00 2.44
CA TYR A 78 33.41 20.83 1.61
C TYR A 78 32.29 21.04 0.60
N HIS A 79 31.69 22.23 0.51
CA HIS A 79 30.60 22.54 -0.43
C HIS A 79 29.43 21.54 -0.38
N ILE A 80 29.09 21.07 0.83
CA ILE A 80 27.95 20.18 1.03
C ILE A 80 26.68 21.02 1.11
N ALA A 81 25.66 20.63 0.35
CA ALA A 81 24.35 21.26 0.41
C ALA A 81 23.71 21.09 1.79
N ILE A 82 23.34 22.21 2.41
CA ILE A 82 22.62 22.26 3.69
C ILE A 82 21.18 22.78 3.48
N VAL A 83 20.34 22.65 4.49
CA VAL A 83 18.94 23.12 4.45
C VAL A 83 18.84 24.65 4.29
N ASN A 84 19.85 25.40 4.72
CA ASN A 84 19.93 26.86 4.66
C ASN A 84 18.85 27.54 5.51
N THR A 85 17.86 28.18 4.90
CA THR A 85 16.92 29.05 5.62
C THR A 85 15.58 28.37 5.82
N ILE A 86 15.16 28.24 7.08
CA ILE A 86 13.83 27.74 7.44
C ILE A 86 12.96 28.95 7.81
N PRO A 87 11.84 29.19 7.11
CA PRO A 87 10.97 30.32 7.39
C PRO A 87 10.44 30.23 8.82
N ARG A 88 10.59 31.32 9.57
CA ARG A 88 10.17 31.39 10.97
C ARG A 88 8.73 31.89 11.05
N GLY A 89 7.97 31.28 11.96
CA GLY A 89 6.60 31.67 12.23
C GLY A 89 5.56 30.76 11.57
N PHE A 90 4.31 31.04 11.90
CA PHE A 90 3.19 30.30 11.36
C PHE A 90 2.86 30.81 9.95
N PRO A 91 2.70 29.93 8.94
CA PRO A 91 2.33 30.37 7.60
C PRO A 91 0.94 31.01 7.63
N MET A 92 0.82 32.20 7.04
CA MET A 92 -0.48 32.86 6.93
C MET A 92 -1.40 32.08 5.99
N PRO A 93 -2.69 31.95 6.31
CA PRO A 93 -3.64 31.31 5.40
C PRO A 93 -3.73 32.11 4.09
N SER A 94 -3.61 31.42 2.97
CA SER A 94 -3.69 31.98 1.61
C SER A 94 -4.80 31.28 0.83
N ILE A 95 -5.48 32.02 -0.04
CA ILE A 95 -6.50 31.46 -0.92
C ILE A 95 -5.80 30.76 -2.10
N PRO A 96 -6.18 29.53 -2.47
CA PRO A 96 -5.59 28.83 -3.61
C PRO A 96 -5.95 29.52 -4.92
N ASN A 97 -4.99 29.58 -5.85
CA ASN A 97 -5.20 30.21 -7.16
C ASN A 97 -6.15 29.35 -8.01
N THR A 98 -7.37 29.83 -8.19
CA THR A 98 -8.43 29.15 -8.95
C THR A 98 -8.11 28.98 -10.43
N SER A 99 -7.20 29.79 -10.99
CA SER A 99 -6.79 29.71 -12.40
C SER A 99 -6.00 28.43 -12.71
N LEU A 100 -5.30 27.87 -11.72
CA LEU A 100 -4.50 26.65 -11.87
C LEU A 100 -5.34 25.38 -11.70
N VAL A 101 -6.50 25.48 -11.03
CA VAL A 101 -7.35 24.34 -10.70
C VAL A 101 -7.69 23.47 -11.93
N PRO A 102 -8.12 24.02 -13.09
CA PRO A 102 -8.46 23.20 -14.25
C PRO A 102 -7.31 22.34 -14.77
N HIS A 103 -6.07 22.80 -14.61
CA HIS A 103 -4.87 22.11 -15.07
C HIS A 103 -4.44 21.01 -14.09
N LEU A 104 -4.75 21.17 -12.81
CA LEU A 104 -4.35 20.27 -11.71
C LEU A 104 -5.42 19.23 -11.36
N ILE A 105 -6.67 19.39 -11.81
CA ILE A 105 -7.76 18.43 -11.55
C ILE A 105 -7.38 16.97 -11.88
N PRO A 106 -6.84 16.63 -13.07
CA PRO A 106 -6.60 15.22 -13.40
C PRO A 106 -5.57 14.57 -12.45
N ASP A 107 -4.47 15.27 -12.17
CA ASP A 107 -3.45 14.80 -11.23
C ASP A 107 -3.97 14.79 -9.79
N GLY A 108 -4.75 15.81 -9.42
CA GLY A 108 -5.37 15.95 -8.10
C GLY A 108 -6.35 14.81 -7.78
N ILE A 109 -7.16 14.38 -8.75
CA ILE A 109 -8.06 13.22 -8.58
C ILE A 109 -7.25 11.95 -8.35
N ALA A 110 -6.18 11.73 -9.13
CA ALA A 110 -5.32 10.56 -8.95
C ALA A 110 -4.69 10.52 -7.56
N ILE A 111 -4.15 11.66 -7.10
CA ILE A 111 -3.56 11.79 -5.76
C ILE A 111 -4.63 11.58 -4.68
N ALA A 112 -5.82 12.15 -4.83
CA ALA A 112 -6.91 12.02 -3.86
C ALA A 112 -7.34 10.56 -3.68
N VAL A 113 -7.48 9.81 -4.78
CA VAL A 113 -7.81 8.37 -4.74
C VAL A 113 -6.72 7.59 -4.02
N ILE A 114 -5.44 7.82 -4.34
CA ILE A 114 -4.32 7.12 -3.70
C ILE A 114 -4.25 7.46 -2.21
N CYS A 115 -4.38 8.73 -1.84
CA CYS A 115 -4.39 9.17 -0.44
C CYS A 115 -5.53 8.52 0.34
N TYR A 116 -6.75 8.52 -0.19
CA TYR A 116 -7.90 7.87 0.44
C TYR A 116 -7.70 6.36 0.59
N MET A 117 -7.22 5.68 -0.47
CA MET A 117 -6.92 4.25 -0.41
C MET A 117 -5.88 3.93 0.66
N PHE A 118 -4.84 4.77 0.80
CA PHE A 118 -3.81 4.58 1.82
C PHE A 118 -4.36 4.77 3.24
N VAL A 119 -5.17 5.81 3.46
CA VAL A 119 -5.85 6.04 4.75
C VAL A 119 -6.79 4.88 5.10
N MET A 120 -7.64 4.46 4.17
CA MET A 120 -8.58 3.36 4.41
C MET A 120 -7.88 2.02 4.62
N SER A 121 -6.80 1.74 3.88
CA SER A 121 -5.98 0.53 4.06
C SER A 121 -5.38 0.47 5.47
N MET A 122 -4.79 1.58 5.91
CA MET A 122 -4.25 1.75 7.26
C MET A 122 -5.33 1.66 8.34
N GLY A 123 -6.49 2.28 8.11
CA GLY A 123 -7.64 2.21 9.02
C GLY A 123 -8.12 0.77 9.21
N LYS A 124 -8.27 0.01 8.11
CA LYS A 124 -8.63 -1.42 8.16
C LYS A 124 -7.58 -2.28 8.85
N LEU A 125 -6.29 -1.98 8.68
CA LEU A 125 -5.20 -2.69 9.34
C LEU A 125 -5.33 -2.62 10.87
N PHE A 126 -5.51 -1.42 11.42
CA PHE A 126 -5.70 -1.24 12.87
C PHE A 126 -7.07 -1.71 13.35
N ALA A 127 -8.12 -1.55 12.54
CA ALA A 127 -9.46 -2.07 12.85
C ALA A 127 -9.48 -3.59 13.01
N LYS A 128 -8.79 -4.31 12.12
CA LYS A 128 -8.62 -5.76 12.21
C LYS A 128 -7.81 -6.15 13.45
N LYS A 129 -6.76 -5.38 13.78
CA LYS A 129 -5.87 -5.66 14.92
C LYS A 129 -6.58 -5.44 16.27
N HIS A 130 -7.34 -4.37 16.41
CA HIS A 130 -8.04 -3.99 17.66
C HIS A 130 -9.53 -4.39 17.67
N LYS A 131 -10.00 -5.09 16.64
CA LYS A 131 -11.37 -5.63 16.51
C LYS A 131 -12.48 -4.56 16.60
N TYR A 132 -12.24 -3.38 16.04
CA TYR A 132 -13.28 -2.36 15.85
C TYR A 132 -13.72 -2.29 14.38
N LYS A 133 -14.82 -1.60 14.11
CA LYS A 133 -15.33 -1.37 12.74
C LYS A 133 -14.93 0.01 12.26
N THR A 134 -14.49 0.12 11.01
CA THR A 134 -14.22 1.40 10.33
C THR A 134 -15.34 1.70 9.35
N ASP A 135 -15.86 2.92 9.38
CA ASP A 135 -16.81 3.42 8.38
C ASP A 135 -16.06 4.12 7.25
N ALA A 136 -16.14 3.55 6.05
CA ALA A 136 -15.46 4.08 4.86
C ALA A 136 -15.97 5.47 4.44
N THR A 137 -17.25 5.75 4.69
CA THR A 137 -17.89 7.03 4.35
C THR A 137 -17.40 8.13 5.26
N GLN A 138 -17.31 7.84 6.57
CA GLN A 138 -16.81 8.79 7.56
C GLN A 138 -15.33 9.12 7.33
N GLU A 139 -14.49 8.13 7.02
CA GLU A 139 -13.08 8.36 6.68
C GLU A 139 -12.93 9.19 5.41
N PHE A 140 -13.80 8.98 4.40
CA PHE A 140 -13.78 9.78 3.17
C PHE A 140 -14.10 11.25 3.45
N TYR A 141 -15.15 11.53 4.23
CA TYR A 141 -15.48 12.89 4.64
C TYR A 141 -14.37 13.53 5.48
N ALA A 142 -13.78 12.78 6.42
CA ALA A 142 -12.70 13.28 7.26
C ALA A 142 -11.47 13.70 6.42
N VAL A 143 -11.04 12.86 5.47
CA VAL A 143 -9.92 13.17 4.57
C VAL A 143 -10.25 14.34 3.64
N GLY A 144 -11.48 14.42 3.15
CA GLY A 144 -11.96 15.52 2.30
C GLY A 144 -11.92 16.87 3.03
N VAL A 145 -12.52 16.94 4.23
CA VAL A 145 -12.51 18.16 5.05
C VAL A 145 -11.10 18.56 5.45
N MET A 146 -10.26 17.60 5.84
CA MET A 146 -8.84 17.84 6.16
C MET A 146 -8.09 18.42 4.95
N SER A 147 -8.31 17.89 3.75
CA SER A 147 -7.63 18.35 2.53
C SER A 147 -8.09 19.76 2.12
N ILE A 148 -9.38 20.06 2.24
CA ILE A 148 -9.92 21.40 2.00
C ILE A 148 -9.35 22.39 3.01
N ALA A 149 -9.38 22.06 4.31
CA ALA A 149 -8.86 22.92 5.37
C ALA A 149 -7.34 23.17 5.24
N SER A 150 -6.57 22.15 4.87
CA SER A 150 -5.12 22.27 4.66
C SER A 150 -4.74 23.02 3.38
N SER A 151 -5.62 23.09 2.38
CA SER A 151 -5.35 23.82 1.12
C SER A 151 -5.17 25.33 1.30
N PHE A 152 -5.68 25.89 2.39
CA PHE A 152 -5.45 27.29 2.76
C PHE A 152 -4.04 27.55 3.30
N PHE A 153 -3.28 26.49 3.60
CA PHE A 153 -1.92 26.57 4.07
C PHE A 153 -0.97 25.99 3.00
N PRO A 154 0.31 26.40 2.97
CA PRO A 154 1.29 25.87 2.03
C PRO A 154 1.72 24.44 2.44
N VAL A 155 0.82 23.47 2.25
CA VAL A 155 0.98 22.07 2.66
C VAL A 155 0.75 21.16 1.45
N TYR A 156 1.53 20.09 1.35
CA TYR A 156 1.32 19.04 0.36
C TYR A 156 0.19 18.10 0.76
N PRO A 157 -0.47 17.38 -0.17
CA PRO A 157 -1.46 16.36 0.16
C PRO A 157 -0.93 15.36 1.19
N VAL A 158 -1.66 15.21 2.30
CA VAL A 158 -1.23 14.39 3.44
C VAL A 158 -1.95 13.04 3.40
N GLY A 159 -1.23 11.97 3.77
CA GLY A 159 -1.77 10.63 3.95
C GLY A 159 -1.54 10.08 5.35
N ALA A 160 -2.03 8.86 5.59
CA ALA A 160 -1.69 8.10 6.79
C ALA A 160 -0.19 7.72 6.82
N SER A 161 0.33 7.24 7.94
CA SER A 161 1.72 6.79 8.05
C SER A 161 1.83 5.60 8.99
N LEU A 162 2.16 4.44 8.43
CA LEU A 162 2.29 3.18 9.17
C LEU A 162 3.34 3.26 10.28
N SER A 163 4.52 3.81 9.99
CA SER A 163 5.60 3.96 10.97
C SER A 163 5.16 4.79 12.17
N ARG A 164 4.60 5.98 11.95
CA ARG A 164 4.15 6.88 13.02
C ARG A 164 2.99 6.29 13.84
N SER A 165 1.98 5.73 13.17
CA SER A 165 0.84 5.11 13.84
C SER A 165 1.24 3.87 14.64
N SER A 166 2.18 3.05 14.13
CA SER A 166 2.66 1.87 14.85
C SER A 166 3.45 2.24 16.10
N VAL A 167 4.29 3.27 16.07
CA VAL A 167 5.01 3.73 17.27
C VAL A 167 4.05 4.28 18.31
N CYS A 168 3.02 5.01 17.88
CA CYS A 168 1.98 5.52 18.76
C CYS A 168 1.18 4.38 19.43
N GLU A 169 0.79 3.37 18.66
CA GLU A 169 0.12 2.17 19.16
C GLU A 169 1.00 1.40 20.15
N MET A 170 2.29 1.20 19.85
CA MET A 170 3.26 0.56 20.76
C MET A 170 3.45 1.35 22.06
N SER A 171 3.22 2.66 22.02
CA SER A 171 3.26 3.54 23.19
C SER A 171 1.97 3.48 24.03
N GLY A 172 0.97 2.71 23.60
CA GLY A 172 -0.28 2.50 24.34
C GLY A 172 -1.34 3.60 24.15
N ALA A 173 -1.25 4.41 23.09
CA ALA A 173 -2.24 5.44 22.82
C ALA A 173 -3.57 4.83 22.35
N ASN A 174 -4.65 5.11 23.10
CA ASN A 174 -5.99 4.57 22.82
C ASN A 174 -6.98 5.63 22.30
N THR A 175 -6.61 6.92 22.32
CA THR A 175 -7.52 8.02 21.96
C THR A 175 -6.89 8.93 20.91
N GLN A 176 -7.74 9.57 20.10
CA GLN A 176 -7.30 10.56 19.11
C GLN A 176 -6.73 11.83 19.75
N LEU A 177 -6.94 12.06 21.05
CA LEU A 177 -6.37 13.21 21.76
C LEU A 177 -4.85 13.28 21.66
N TYR A 178 -4.18 12.12 21.48
CA TYR A 178 -2.74 12.08 21.24
C TYR A 178 -2.32 12.93 20.04
N THR A 179 -3.15 13.03 18.98
CA THR A 179 -2.77 13.78 17.77
C THR A 179 -2.67 15.26 18.06
N ILE A 180 -3.53 15.81 18.93
CA ILE A 180 -3.50 17.21 19.36
C ILE A 180 -2.21 17.49 20.15
N PHE A 181 -1.85 16.62 21.09
CA PHE A 181 -0.58 16.75 21.82
C PHE A 181 0.63 16.63 20.87
N SER A 182 0.60 15.66 19.97
CA SER A 182 1.69 15.42 19.01
C SER A 182 1.87 16.57 18.03
N SER A 183 0.78 17.14 17.50
CA SER A 183 0.82 18.28 16.58
C SER A 183 1.27 19.56 17.29
N THR A 184 0.81 19.78 18.53
CA THR A 184 1.21 20.94 19.34
C THR A 184 2.69 20.88 19.73
N LEU A 185 3.17 19.70 20.10
CA LEU A 185 4.59 19.46 20.36
C LEU A 185 5.42 19.70 19.08
N LEU A 186 4.99 19.13 17.95
CA LEU A 186 5.68 19.29 16.67
C LEU A 186 5.75 20.77 16.26
N LEU A 187 4.65 21.52 16.41
CA LEU A 187 4.61 22.95 16.13
C LEU A 187 5.60 23.72 17.01
N THR A 188 5.60 23.44 18.32
CA THR A 188 6.54 24.06 19.27
C THR A 188 7.99 23.75 18.90
N VAL A 189 8.28 22.48 18.57
CA VAL A 189 9.62 22.05 18.15
C VAL A 189 10.06 22.77 16.88
N ILE A 190 9.20 22.89 15.87
CA ILE A 190 9.58 23.58 14.62
C ILE A 190 9.85 25.07 14.88
N LEU A 191 9.03 25.74 15.70
CA LEU A 191 9.21 27.16 15.99
C LEU A 191 10.47 27.46 16.83
N VAL A 192 10.84 26.58 17.76
CA VAL A 192 11.99 26.77 18.65
C VAL A 192 13.27 26.16 18.07
N LEU A 193 13.22 24.93 17.57
CA LEU A 193 14.37 24.20 17.05
C LEU A 193 14.65 24.49 15.56
N GLY A 194 13.74 25.14 14.82
CA GLY A 194 13.91 25.47 13.40
C GLY A 194 15.29 26.06 13.06
N PRO A 195 15.76 27.11 13.75
CA PRO A 195 17.08 27.70 13.50
C PRO A 195 18.25 26.74 13.73
N PHE A 196 18.12 25.78 14.64
CA PHE A 196 19.17 24.79 14.91
C PHE A 196 19.30 23.73 13.80
N LEU A 197 18.30 23.63 12.92
CA LEU A 197 18.30 22.72 11.77
C LEU A 197 18.80 23.37 10.48
N GLU A 198 19.03 24.68 10.45
CA GLU A 198 19.61 25.41 9.29
C GLU A 198 20.93 24.80 8.78
N PRO A 199 21.92 24.45 9.63
CA PRO A 199 23.18 23.84 9.17
C PRO A 199 23.07 22.35 8.82
N LEU A 200 21.88 21.74 8.86
CA LEU A 200 21.72 20.31 8.63
C LEU A 200 22.11 19.94 7.18
N PRO A 201 23.01 18.95 6.98
CA PRO A 201 23.36 18.47 5.64
C PRO A 201 22.19 17.74 4.96
N MET A 202 21.89 18.11 3.71
CA MET A 202 20.84 17.47 2.90
C MET A 202 21.10 15.97 2.68
N CYS A 203 22.37 15.57 2.68
CA CYS A 203 22.79 14.18 2.57
C CYS A 203 22.24 13.30 3.69
N ILE A 204 22.11 13.83 4.92
CA ILE A 204 21.59 13.09 6.07
C ILE A 204 20.07 12.89 5.94
N LEU A 205 19.35 13.92 5.48
CA LEU A 205 17.92 13.80 5.16
C LEU A 205 17.67 12.73 4.11
N ALA A 206 18.49 12.70 3.04
CA ALA A 206 18.41 11.68 2.00
C ALA A 206 18.63 10.26 2.57
N CYS A 207 19.57 10.09 3.52
CA CYS A 207 19.81 8.80 4.17
C CYS A 207 18.59 8.29 4.93
N ILE A 208 17.92 9.17 5.68
CA ILE A 208 16.70 8.83 6.43
C ILE A 208 15.60 8.35 5.47
N VAL A 209 15.45 9.01 4.31
CA VAL A 209 14.49 8.60 3.28
C VAL A 209 14.86 7.23 2.70
N ILE A 210 16.12 7.00 2.31
CA ILE A 210 16.58 5.71 1.75
C ILE A 210 16.32 4.56 2.73
N VAL A 211 16.67 4.74 4.00
CA VAL A 211 16.46 3.72 5.04
C VAL A 211 14.98 3.47 5.32
N SER A 212 14.14 4.49 5.19
CA SER A 212 12.67 4.34 5.29
C SER A 212 12.10 3.56 4.10
N LEU A 213 12.59 3.82 2.89
CA LEU A 213 12.20 3.08 1.69
C LEU A 213 12.63 1.62 1.73
N LYS A 214 13.83 1.32 2.25
CA LYS A 214 14.29 -0.08 2.44
C LYS A 214 13.26 -0.93 3.18
N ALA A 215 12.68 -0.39 4.26
CA ALA A 215 11.65 -1.09 5.04
C ALA A 215 10.37 -1.36 4.23
N LEU A 216 9.96 -0.42 3.38
CA LEU A 216 8.81 -0.59 2.48
C LEU A 216 9.08 -1.65 1.40
N PHE A 217 10.25 -1.61 0.76
CA PHE A 217 10.60 -2.57 -0.30
C PHE A 217 10.73 -4.01 0.22
N LEU A 218 11.18 -4.18 1.46
CA LEU A 218 11.25 -5.50 2.09
C LEU A 218 9.85 -6.13 2.25
N GLN A 219 8.81 -5.35 2.54
CA GLN A 219 7.43 -5.85 2.68
C GLN A 219 6.87 -6.42 1.36
N VAL A 220 7.29 -5.89 0.21
CA VAL A 220 6.86 -6.42 -1.10
C VAL A 220 7.28 -7.88 -1.29
N ARG A 221 8.38 -8.31 -0.66
CA ARG A 221 8.87 -9.70 -0.72
C ARG A 221 8.01 -10.68 0.09
N GLU A 222 7.20 -10.18 1.01
CA GLU A 222 6.31 -10.98 1.87
C GLU A 222 4.94 -11.26 1.24
N LEU A 223 4.67 -10.74 0.03
CA LEU A 223 3.40 -10.94 -0.65
C LEU A 223 3.20 -12.43 -1.01
N PRO A 224 2.15 -13.09 -0.50
CA PRO A 224 1.84 -14.45 -0.89
C PRO A 224 1.47 -14.49 -2.38
N ARG A 225 1.89 -15.54 -3.09
CA ARG A 225 1.52 -15.73 -4.50
C ARG A 225 -0.01 -15.79 -4.62
N PRO A 226 -0.62 -15.06 -5.59
CA PRO A 226 -2.05 -15.13 -5.79
C PRO A 226 -2.44 -16.58 -6.12
N LYS A 227 -3.19 -17.21 -5.21
CA LYS A 227 -3.83 -18.49 -5.48
C LYS A 227 -5.18 -18.18 -6.10
N PHE A 228 -5.28 -18.33 -7.42
CA PHE A 228 -6.56 -18.37 -8.09
C PHE A 228 -7.15 -19.75 -7.82
N THR A 229 -7.99 -19.85 -6.79
CA THR A 229 -8.80 -21.04 -6.60
C THR A 229 -9.91 -20.97 -7.64
N PRO A 230 -9.95 -21.87 -8.66
CA PRO A 230 -11.13 -21.97 -9.49
C PRO A 230 -12.29 -22.31 -8.57
N THR A 231 -13.35 -21.51 -8.59
CA THR A 231 -14.59 -21.85 -7.91
C THR A 231 -15.06 -23.16 -8.52
N HIS A 232 -15.02 -24.26 -7.76
CA HIS A 232 -15.53 -25.53 -8.22
C HIS A 232 -17.03 -25.35 -8.38
N VAL A 233 -17.53 -25.48 -9.60
CA VAL A 233 -18.96 -25.57 -9.85
C VAL A 233 -19.38 -26.91 -9.26
N ASP A 234 -20.26 -26.90 -8.27
CA ASP A 234 -20.84 -28.13 -7.74
C ASP A 234 -21.57 -28.82 -8.91
N GLU A 235 -21.01 -29.91 -9.42
CA GLU A 235 -21.69 -30.78 -10.38
C GLU A 235 -22.92 -31.36 -9.67
N ILE A 236 -24.10 -30.84 -10.06
CA ILE A 236 -25.37 -31.34 -9.57
C ILE A 236 -25.49 -32.79 -10.05
N PRO A 237 -25.86 -33.75 -9.19
CA PRO A 237 -26.07 -35.13 -9.62
C PRO A 237 -27.09 -35.16 -10.77
N PRO A 238 -26.89 -36.01 -11.80
CA PRO A 238 -27.73 -36.03 -12.98
C PRO A 238 -29.19 -36.25 -12.60
N GLN A 239 -30.01 -35.22 -12.80
CA GLN A 239 -31.47 -35.29 -12.63
C GLN A 239 -32.11 -35.79 -13.91
N HIS A 240 -33.14 -36.63 -13.78
CA HIS A 240 -33.90 -37.13 -14.92
C HIS A 240 -34.63 -35.95 -15.60
N VAL A 241 -34.11 -35.52 -16.75
CA VAL A 241 -34.69 -34.45 -17.55
C VAL A 241 -35.69 -35.09 -18.52
N PRO A 242 -36.94 -34.61 -18.62
CA PRO A 242 -37.90 -35.13 -19.59
C PRO A 242 -37.40 -34.92 -21.03
N GLU A 243 -37.73 -35.86 -21.92
CA GLU A 243 -37.33 -35.81 -23.34
C GLU A 243 -37.77 -34.49 -24.00
N GLY A 244 -36.82 -33.82 -24.67
CA GLY A 244 -37.05 -32.53 -25.34
C GLY A 244 -36.81 -31.27 -24.50
N VAL A 245 -36.30 -31.38 -23.27
CA VAL A 245 -35.99 -30.20 -22.41
C VAL A 245 -34.48 -30.06 -22.17
N VAL A 246 -33.92 -28.90 -22.49
CA VAL A 246 -32.52 -28.53 -22.22
C VAL A 246 -32.46 -27.50 -21.10
N VAL A 247 -31.70 -27.79 -20.04
CA VAL A 247 -31.53 -26.89 -18.89
C VAL A 247 -30.12 -26.29 -18.92
N LEU A 248 -30.03 -24.97 -19.19
CA LEU A 248 -28.78 -24.21 -19.06
C LEU A 248 -28.72 -23.54 -17.69
N LYS A 249 -27.63 -23.77 -16.96
CA LYS A 249 -27.26 -22.96 -15.78
C LYS A 249 -26.19 -21.95 -16.17
N PHE A 250 -26.49 -20.66 -16.06
CA PHE A 250 -25.52 -19.58 -16.27
C PHE A 250 -25.22 -18.90 -14.93
N GLU A 251 -24.05 -19.20 -14.36
CA GLU A 251 -23.69 -18.80 -12.99
C GLU A 251 -23.14 -17.37 -12.87
N SER A 252 -22.93 -16.69 -13.99
CA SER A 252 -22.45 -15.30 -14.01
C SER A 252 -23.61 -14.31 -14.12
N PRO A 253 -23.57 -13.17 -13.41
CA PRO A 253 -24.59 -12.13 -13.54
C PRO A 253 -24.60 -11.58 -14.97
N LEU A 254 -25.79 -11.35 -15.52
CA LEU A 254 -25.95 -10.84 -16.89
C LEU A 254 -25.69 -9.33 -16.91
N HIS A 255 -24.67 -8.91 -17.66
CA HIS A 255 -24.30 -7.51 -17.86
C HIS A 255 -24.00 -7.27 -19.34
N PHE A 256 -24.02 -6.01 -19.78
CA PHE A 256 -23.81 -5.65 -21.19
C PHE A 256 -22.56 -6.28 -21.82
N ALA A 257 -21.49 -6.46 -21.05
CA ALA A 257 -20.23 -7.04 -21.49
C ALA A 257 -20.28 -8.57 -21.76
N ASN A 258 -21.25 -9.32 -21.20
CA ASN A 258 -21.34 -10.77 -21.35
C ASN A 258 -22.61 -11.24 -22.09
N VAL A 259 -23.42 -10.31 -22.60
CA VAL A 259 -24.66 -10.62 -23.33
C VAL A 259 -24.38 -11.47 -24.57
N THR A 260 -23.37 -11.14 -25.37
CA THR A 260 -23.01 -11.92 -26.56
C THR A 260 -22.57 -13.34 -26.18
N LEU A 261 -21.75 -13.47 -25.13
CA LEU A 261 -21.28 -14.76 -24.63
C LEU A 261 -22.42 -15.62 -24.08
N PHE A 262 -23.45 -15.00 -23.49
CA PHE A 262 -24.67 -15.70 -23.08
C PHE A 262 -25.48 -16.15 -24.30
N THR A 263 -25.71 -15.26 -25.27
CA THR A 263 -26.47 -15.58 -26.49
C THR A 263 -25.80 -16.68 -27.31
N ASP A 264 -24.48 -16.63 -27.46
CA ASP A 264 -23.70 -17.66 -28.17
C ASP A 264 -23.81 -19.01 -27.44
N LYS A 265 -23.67 -19.04 -26.10
CA LYS A 265 -23.85 -20.28 -25.32
C LYS A 265 -25.26 -20.86 -25.42
N VAL A 266 -26.28 -20.01 -25.46
CA VAL A 266 -27.67 -20.47 -25.64
C VAL A 266 -27.86 -21.00 -27.06
N ALA A 267 -27.33 -20.30 -28.08
CA ALA A 267 -27.41 -20.73 -29.47
C ALA A 267 -26.68 -22.05 -29.72
N ASP A 268 -25.49 -22.22 -29.15
CA ASP A 268 -24.69 -23.45 -29.26
C ASP A 268 -25.42 -24.64 -28.63
N LEU A 269 -26.08 -24.46 -27.49
CA LEU A 269 -26.86 -25.53 -26.86
C LEU A 269 -28.08 -25.93 -27.68
N ILE A 270 -28.79 -24.95 -28.24
CA ILE A 270 -29.92 -25.20 -29.14
C ILE A 270 -29.45 -25.89 -30.43
N ALA A 271 -28.27 -25.54 -30.94
CA ALA A 271 -27.68 -26.20 -32.10
C ALA A 271 -27.30 -27.66 -31.78
N SER A 272 -26.73 -27.92 -30.60
CA SER A 272 -26.38 -29.29 -30.18
C SER A 272 -27.61 -30.18 -29.96
N SER A 273 -28.72 -29.64 -29.44
CA SER A 273 -29.95 -30.43 -29.24
C SER A 273 -30.66 -30.78 -30.56
N ASN A 274 -30.61 -29.90 -31.55
CA ASN A 274 -31.22 -30.14 -32.86
C ASN A 274 -30.39 -31.09 -33.75
N ALA A 275 -29.09 -31.27 -33.45
CA ALA A 275 -28.22 -32.18 -34.20
C ALA A 275 -28.43 -33.66 -33.82
N GLU A 276 -28.86 -33.94 -32.58
CA GLU A 276 -29.14 -35.31 -32.13
C GLU A 276 -30.48 -35.86 -32.70
N ASP A 277 -31.42 -34.99 -33.08
CA ASP A 277 -32.72 -35.39 -33.65
C ASP A 277 -32.66 -35.85 -35.13
N PHE A 278 -31.50 -35.69 -35.81
CA PHE A 278 -31.31 -36.14 -37.21
C PHE A 278 -30.49 -37.42 -37.37
N SER A 279 -29.99 -38.02 -36.28
CA SER A 279 -29.45 -39.39 -36.30
C SER A 279 -30.49 -40.36 -35.73
N SER A 280 -31.08 -41.15 -36.61
CA SER A 280 -31.80 -42.38 -36.25
C SER A 280 -30.93 -43.28 -35.36
N PRO A 281 -31.53 -44.13 -34.50
CA PRO A 281 -30.89 -44.63 -33.28
C PRO A 281 -29.77 -45.63 -33.61
N PRO A 282 -28.67 -45.66 -32.85
CA PRO A 282 -27.89 -46.87 -32.71
C PRO A 282 -28.38 -47.64 -31.50
N ASP A 283 -28.49 -48.94 -31.71
CA ASP A 283 -28.95 -49.95 -30.76
C ASP A 283 -28.30 -49.86 -29.38
N CYS A 284 -29.06 -50.29 -28.37
CA CYS A 284 -28.56 -50.61 -27.04
C CYS A 284 -27.41 -51.63 -27.12
N GLU A 285 -26.16 -51.17 -27.09
CA GLU A 285 -25.01 -52.00 -26.73
C GLU A 285 -24.32 -51.44 -25.48
N LEU A 286 -24.35 -52.24 -24.41
CA LEU A 286 -23.53 -52.03 -23.22
C LEU A 286 -22.05 -52.20 -23.59
N GLY A 287 -21.31 -51.09 -23.63
CA GLY A 287 -19.83 -51.07 -23.64
C GLY A 287 -19.24 -50.93 -22.23
N PRO A 288 -18.07 -51.53 -21.94
CA PRO A 288 -17.62 -51.77 -20.57
C PRO A 288 -17.05 -50.52 -19.89
N VAL A 289 -17.35 -50.43 -18.59
CA VAL A 289 -16.82 -49.47 -17.61
C VAL A 289 -15.28 -49.54 -17.55
N PRO A 290 -14.54 -48.41 -17.69
CA PRO A 290 -13.14 -48.36 -17.31
C PRO A 290 -13.06 -48.34 -15.79
N LYS A 291 -12.52 -49.43 -15.23
CA LYS A 291 -11.97 -49.48 -13.88
C LYS A 291 -10.80 -48.50 -13.84
N ASP A 292 -10.77 -47.62 -12.85
CA ASP A 292 -9.58 -47.28 -12.07
C ASP A 292 -10.03 -46.46 -10.85
N ILE A 293 -10.26 -47.19 -9.74
CA ILE A 293 -10.36 -46.67 -8.39
C ILE A 293 -9.14 -47.20 -7.64
N GLU A 294 -8.21 -46.32 -7.31
CA GLU A 294 -7.26 -46.42 -6.18
C GLU A 294 -6.75 -44.99 -5.96
N SER A 295 -6.80 -44.34 -4.81
CA SER A 295 -6.92 -44.81 -3.43
C SER A 295 -7.27 -43.61 -2.54
N SER A 296 -8.29 -43.74 -1.70
CA SER A 296 -8.43 -42.94 -0.48
C SER A 296 -7.92 -43.75 0.71
N PRO A 297 -7.44 -43.13 1.80
CA PRO A 297 -7.60 -43.70 3.13
C PRO A 297 -8.67 -42.94 3.94
N GLN A 298 -9.71 -43.70 4.26
CA GLN A 298 -10.73 -43.64 5.33
C GLN A 298 -10.41 -42.80 6.61
N LYS A 299 -11.33 -41.92 7.06
CA LYS A 299 -12.36 -42.05 8.15
C LYS A 299 -11.81 -41.92 9.60
N PRO A 300 -12.61 -41.65 10.68
CA PRO A 300 -14.09 -41.76 10.86
C PRO A 300 -14.73 -40.43 11.33
N GLY A 301 -16.04 -40.14 11.29
CA GLY A 301 -17.26 -40.94 11.30
C GLY A 301 -18.12 -40.47 12.48
N LEU A 302 -19.29 -39.88 12.23
CA LEU A 302 -20.48 -40.08 13.08
C LEU A 302 -21.77 -39.67 12.33
N THR A 303 -22.59 -40.70 12.16
CA THR A 303 -23.99 -40.82 11.74
C THR A 303 -24.98 -39.93 12.51
N ASN A 304 -26.01 -39.37 11.85
CA ASN A 304 -27.34 -40.02 11.77
C ASN A 304 -28.36 -39.19 10.99
N CYS A 305 -29.13 -39.85 10.13
CA CYS A 305 -30.41 -39.40 9.61
C CYS A 305 -31.52 -39.71 10.65
N ASN A 306 -32.58 -38.90 10.69
CA ASN A 306 -33.95 -39.40 10.51
C ASN A 306 -34.97 -38.24 10.42
N MET A 307 -35.80 -38.35 9.39
CA MET A 307 -37.09 -37.67 9.13
C MET A 307 -38.17 -38.16 10.13
N PRO A 308 -39.41 -37.63 10.15
CA PRO A 308 -40.13 -36.84 9.14
C PRO A 308 -40.08 -35.33 9.31
#